data_AF-A0A9X5XCG9-F1
#
_entry.id   AF-A0A9X5XCG9-F1
#
_cell.length_a   1.000
_cell.length_b   1.000
_cell.length_c   1.000
_cell.angle_alpha   90.00
_cell.angle_beta   90.00
_cell.angle_gamma   90.00
#
_symmetry.space_group_name_H-M   'P 1'
#
loop_
_entity.id
_entity.type
_entity.pdbx_description
1 polymer ?
#
loop_
_entity_poly.entity_id
_entity_poly.type
_entity_poly.pdbx_seq_one_letter_code
_entity_poly.pdbx_strand_id
1 'polypeptide(L)'
;MGEKVVAGSYDLSDRQHYRGKLRQCLTGLARLLEEKRFDRPKNLMGLEIELNLAGPDGMPRMMNAQVLERIASRDFQTELAMFNLEVNIAPHRLDGRVFDRLAEELHTSLAYAHRKAGELDAGIMMIGILPTLDRDDLVSSNLSDVDRYTLLNDQIVAARGEDFVLDIDGVERLVCTSKSIAP
;
A
#
# COMPACT_ATOMS: atom_id res chain seq x y z
N MET A 1 7.49 0.24 5.54
CA MET A 1 7.51 -0.08 4.10
C MET A 1 8.37 0.96 3.36
N GLY A 2 8.50 0.90 2.02
CA GLY A 2 9.57 1.53 1.22
C GLY A 2 9.90 3.00 1.52
N GLU A 3 11.17 3.36 1.42
CA GLU A 3 11.67 4.72 1.71
C GLU A 3 11.07 5.76 0.75
N LYS A 4 10.91 7.00 1.25
CA LYS A 4 10.61 8.15 0.41
C LYS A 4 11.72 8.30 -0.63
N VAL A 5 11.33 8.26 -1.89
CA VAL A 5 12.24 8.52 -3.01
C VAL A 5 12.14 10.00 -3.34
N VAL A 6 13.28 10.66 -3.58
CA VAL A 6 13.26 12.02 -4.12
C VAL A 6 12.97 11.91 -5.61
N ALA A 7 11.89 12.56 -6.08
CA ALA A 7 11.58 12.63 -7.49
C ALA A 7 12.78 13.16 -8.30
N GLY A 8 13.17 12.44 -9.35
CA GLY A 8 14.27 12.80 -10.26
C GLY A 8 14.13 12.08 -11.60
N SER A 9 14.72 12.66 -12.66
CA SER A 9 14.77 12.02 -13.97
C SER A 9 15.82 10.91 -13.95
N TYR A 10 15.39 9.67 -14.22
CA TYR A 10 16.31 8.54 -14.36
C TYR A 10 16.72 8.35 -15.82
N ASP A 11 18.02 8.37 -16.09
CA ASP A 11 18.55 8.14 -17.42
C ASP A 11 18.94 6.67 -17.66
N LEU A 12 19.52 6.39 -18.83
CA LEU A 12 19.98 5.04 -19.16
C LEU A 12 21.15 4.58 -18.28
N SER A 13 21.97 5.51 -17.79
CA SER A 13 23.09 5.22 -16.88
C SER A 13 22.59 4.83 -15.49
N ASP A 14 21.54 5.47 -14.99
CA ASP A 14 20.87 5.10 -13.74
C ASP A 14 20.31 3.68 -13.80
N ARG A 15 19.71 3.31 -14.94
CA ARG A 15 19.22 1.94 -15.18
C ARG A 15 20.35 0.91 -15.18
N GLN A 16 21.50 1.24 -15.75
CA GLN A 16 22.68 0.38 -15.70
C GLN A 16 23.22 0.25 -14.27
N HIS A 17 23.31 1.37 -13.53
CA HIS A 17 23.76 1.39 -12.14
C HIS A 17 22.83 0.56 -11.26
N TYR A 18 21.51 0.75 -11.38
CA TYR A 18 20.49 -0.03 -10.67
C TYR A 18 20.65 -1.52 -10.93
N ARG A 19 20.79 -1.94 -12.19
CA ARG A 19 21.01 -3.36 -12.54
C ARG A 19 22.30 -3.92 -11.93
N GLY A 20 23.37 -3.12 -11.92
CA GLY A 20 24.63 -3.46 -11.26
C GLY A 20 24.44 -3.67 -9.76
N LYS A 21 23.82 -2.71 -9.08
CA LYS A 21 23.55 -2.76 -7.63
C LYS A 21 22.62 -3.90 -7.26
N LEU A 22 21.55 -4.12 -8.03
CA LEU A 22 20.61 -5.23 -7.83
C LEU A 22 21.34 -6.57 -7.90
N ARG A 23 22.20 -6.77 -8.91
CA ARG A 23 23.02 -7.99 -9.00
C ARG A 23 23.93 -8.16 -7.79
N GLN A 24 24.59 -7.10 -7.34
CA GLN A 24 25.43 -7.14 -6.14
C GLN A 24 24.63 -7.52 -4.88
N CYS A 25 23.44 -6.93 -4.70
CA CYS A 25 22.55 -7.25 -3.59
C CYS A 25 22.09 -8.71 -3.64
N LEU A 26 21.73 -9.22 -4.84
CA LEU A 26 21.34 -10.62 -5.02
C LEU A 26 22.51 -11.58 -4.75
N THR A 27 23.73 -11.24 -5.17
CA THR A 27 24.93 -12.03 -4.83
C THR A 27 25.18 -12.04 -3.32
N GLY A 28 25.04 -10.89 -2.65
CA GLY A 28 25.15 -10.80 -1.20
C GLY A 28 24.09 -11.64 -0.49
N LEU A 29 22.82 -11.55 -0.91
CA LEU A 29 21.73 -12.34 -0.36
C LEU A 29 21.96 -13.85 -0.57
N ALA A 30 22.34 -14.26 -1.78
CA ALA A 30 22.66 -15.66 -2.09
C ALA A 30 23.76 -16.21 -1.16
N ARG A 31 24.82 -15.42 -0.94
CA ARG A 31 25.89 -15.78 -0.01
C ARG A 31 25.40 -15.92 1.43
N LEU A 32 24.59 -14.96 1.93
CA LEU A 32 24.03 -15.03 3.28
C LEU A 32 23.15 -16.27 3.49
N LEU A 33 22.39 -16.66 2.46
CA LEU A 33 21.56 -17.87 2.47
C LEU A 33 22.41 -19.14 2.46
N GLU A 34 23.41 -19.23 1.56
CA GLU A 34 24.30 -20.38 1.45
C GLU A 34 25.13 -20.60 2.72
N GLU A 35 25.67 -19.53 3.29
CA GLU A 35 26.45 -19.54 4.53
C GLU A 35 25.57 -19.63 5.79
N LYS A 36 24.24 -19.70 5.65
CA LYS A 36 23.26 -19.75 6.77
C LYS A 36 23.49 -18.65 7.81
N ARG A 37 23.71 -17.42 7.34
CA ARG A 37 24.09 -16.26 8.18
C ARG A 37 22.91 -15.58 8.86
N PHE A 38 21.69 -15.98 8.55
CA PHE A 38 20.48 -15.51 9.21
C PHE A 38 20.27 -16.24 10.54
N ASP A 39 19.67 -15.54 11.51
CA ASP A 39 19.17 -16.16 12.74
C ASP A 39 18.30 -17.38 12.42
N ARG A 40 18.33 -18.39 13.30
CA ARG A 40 17.47 -19.57 13.16
C ARG A 40 16.00 -19.15 13.02
N PRO A 41 15.18 -19.95 12.31
CA PRO A 41 13.76 -19.65 12.14
C PRO A 41 13.11 -19.41 13.50
N LYS A 42 12.59 -18.21 13.72
CA LYS A 42 11.68 -17.91 14.82
C LYS A 42 10.29 -17.97 14.20
N ASN A 43 9.38 -18.74 14.79
CA ASN A 43 7.99 -18.75 14.35
C ASN A 43 7.37 -17.42 14.76
N LEU A 44 7.48 -16.44 13.87
CA LEU A 44 6.92 -15.10 14.02
C LEU A 44 5.80 -14.93 12.98
N MET A 45 4.81 -14.12 13.32
CA MET A 45 3.75 -13.67 12.43
C MET A 45 3.62 -12.16 12.56
N GLY A 46 3.86 -11.44 11.48
CA GLY A 46 3.44 -10.06 11.31
C GLY A 46 2.13 -10.03 10.51
N LEU A 47 1.44 -8.89 10.57
CA LEU A 47 0.20 -8.68 9.82
C LEU A 47 0.21 -7.29 9.22
N GLU A 48 -0.25 -7.20 7.99
CA GLU A 48 -0.46 -5.96 7.25
C GLU A 48 -1.91 -5.99 6.75
N ILE A 49 -2.63 -4.88 6.91
CA ILE A 49 -4.02 -4.76 6.46
C ILE A 49 -4.18 -3.42 5.75
N GLU A 50 -4.63 -3.48 4.51
CA GLU A 50 -5.12 -2.32 3.77
C GLU A 50 -6.56 -2.01 4.13
N LEU A 51 -6.85 -0.72 4.29
CA LEU A 51 -8.09 -0.17 4.76
C LEU A 51 -8.57 0.90 3.78
N ASN A 52 -9.88 0.98 3.59
CA ASN A 52 -10.52 2.00 2.77
C ASN A 52 -11.16 3.08 3.65
N LEU A 53 -11.17 4.33 3.18
CA LEU A 53 -11.85 5.46 3.80
C LEU A 53 -13.12 5.77 3.02
N ALA A 54 -14.27 5.74 3.70
CA ALA A 54 -15.56 6.07 3.11
C ALA A 54 -16.40 6.98 4.01
N GLY A 55 -17.25 7.79 3.41
CA GLY A 55 -18.20 8.63 4.14
C GLY A 55 -19.43 7.85 4.61
N PRO A 56 -20.35 8.50 5.37
CA PRO A 56 -21.64 7.91 5.73
C PRO A 56 -22.54 7.59 4.52
N ASP A 57 -22.27 8.22 3.38
CA ASP A 57 -22.88 7.96 2.06
C ASP A 57 -22.28 6.72 1.36
N GLY A 58 -21.25 6.11 1.93
CA GLY A 58 -20.50 5.00 1.35
C GLY A 58 -19.50 5.43 0.27
N MET A 59 -19.41 6.71 -0.08
CA MET A 59 -18.49 7.20 -1.11
C MET A 59 -17.06 7.27 -0.58
N PRO A 60 -16.03 7.01 -1.40
CA PRO A 60 -14.65 7.12 -0.99
C PRO A 60 -14.31 8.53 -0.48
N ARG A 61 -13.34 8.61 0.44
CA ARG A 61 -12.84 9.88 1.00
C ARG A 61 -11.34 10.01 0.74
N MET A 62 -10.97 10.93 -0.16
CA MET A 62 -9.59 11.25 -0.56
C MET A 62 -8.84 12.04 0.53
N MET A 63 -8.68 11.45 1.72
CA MET A 63 -8.18 12.17 2.90
C MET A 63 -7.24 11.35 3.79
N ASN A 64 -6.53 10.37 3.23
CA ASN A 64 -5.64 9.52 4.00
C ASN A 64 -4.57 10.30 4.78
N ALA A 65 -3.97 11.34 4.21
CA ALA A 65 -2.96 12.16 4.88
C ALA A 65 -3.53 12.86 6.12
N GLN A 66 -4.71 13.45 6.00
CA GLN A 66 -5.40 14.14 7.10
C GLN A 66 -5.82 13.15 8.19
N VAL A 67 -6.33 11.98 7.80
CA VAL A 67 -6.69 10.92 8.75
C VAL A 67 -5.44 10.38 9.47
N LEU A 68 -4.33 10.16 8.76
CA LEU A 68 -3.06 9.71 9.36
C LEU A 68 -2.49 10.72 10.35
N GLU A 69 -2.55 12.02 10.03
CA GLU A 69 -2.16 13.08 10.95
C GLU A 69 -2.99 13.04 12.24
N ARG A 70 -4.29 12.74 12.16
CA ARG A 70 -5.17 12.57 13.33
C ARG A 70 -4.93 11.28 14.10
N ILE A 71 -4.61 10.18 13.42
CA ILE A 71 -4.25 8.91 14.05
C ILE A 71 -2.95 9.07 14.83
N ALA A 72 -1.96 9.75 14.23
CA ALA A 72 -0.65 10.05 14.82
C ALA A 72 0.09 8.81 15.34
N SER A 73 -0.10 7.65 14.69
CA SER A 73 0.63 6.41 14.97
C SER A 73 1.55 6.05 13.79
N ARG A 74 2.71 5.49 14.11
CA ARG A 74 3.67 4.99 13.11
C ARG A 74 3.25 3.65 12.50
N ASP A 75 2.27 2.99 13.10
CA ASP A 75 1.76 1.71 12.62
C ASP A 75 0.87 1.91 11.39
N PHE A 76 0.36 3.13 11.19
CA PHE A 76 -0.46 3.49 10.04
C PHE A 76 0.34 4.31 9.02
N GLN A 77 0.14 4.03 7.74
CA GLN A 77 0.78 4.74 6.64
C GLN A 77 -0.17 4.93 5.46
N THR A 78 0.22 5.82 4.54
CA THR A 78 -0.49 6.02 3.27
C THR A 78 -0.29 4.82 2.37
N GLU A 79 -1.33 4.42 1.64
CA GLU A 79 -1.18 3.50 0.51
C GLU A 79 -1.33 4.23 -0.83
N LEU A 80 -1.38 3.53 -1.96
CA LEU A 80 -1.35 4.12 -3.31
C LEU A 80 -2.42 5.20 -3.51
N ALA A 81 -3.67 4.92 -3.13
CA ALA A 81 -4.78 5.85 -3.30
C ALA A 81 -5.01 6.73 -2.06
N MET A 82 -5.46 7.96 -2.27
CA MET A 82 -5.79 8.91 -1.19
C MET A 82 -6.93 8.45 -0.28
N PHE A 83 -7.72 7.46 -0.71
CA PHE A 83 -8.75 6.83 0.10
C PHE A 83 -8.27 5.56 0.81
N ASN A 84 -7.02 5.13 0.62
CA ASN A 84 -6.46 3.96 1.28
C ASN A 84 -5.43 4.30 2.36
N LEU A 85 -5.47 3.47 3.40
CA LEU A 85 -4.53 3.42 4.51
C LEU A 85 -4.03 1.99 4.64
N GLU A 86 -2.88 1.85 5.26
CA GLU A 86 -2.38 0.54 5.67
C GLU A 86 -2.01 0.58 7.15
N VAL A 87 -2.30 -0.52 7.86
CA VAL A 87 -1.82 -0.76 9.21
C VAL A 87 -0.85 -1.94 9.25
N ASN A 88 0.30 -1.73 9.89
CA ASN A 88 1.32 -2.73 10.13
C ASN A 88 1.33 -3.14 11.60
N ILE A 89 1.01 -4.40 11.88
CA ILE A 89 1.08 -4.97 13.22
C ILE A 89 2.45 -5.60 13.44
N ALA A 90 3.07 -5.28 14.57
CA ALA A 90 4.39 -5.77 14.91
C ALA A 90 4.44 -7.32 14.92
N PRO A 91 5.57 -7.96 14.57
CA PRO A 91 5.65 -9.40 14.58
C PRO A 91 5.49 -10.00 15.98
N HIS A 92 4.60 -10.99 16.12
CA HIS A 92 4.42 -11.77 17.35
C HIS A 92 4.96 -13.18 17.19
N ARG A 93 5.46 -13.76 18.29
CA ARG A 93 5.77 -15.19 18.31
C ARG A 93 4.49 -16.00 18.20
N LEU A 94 4.51 -17.00 17.32
CA LEU A 94 3.45 -17.97 17.14
C LEU A 94 3.45 -18.99 18.29
N ASP A 95 3.01 -18.55 19.47
CA ASP A 95 2.90 -19.37 20.67
C ASP A 95 1.71 -18.97 21.55
N GLY A 96 1.27 -19.93 22.39
CA GLY A 96 0.22 -19.73 23.37
C GLY A 96 -1.06 -19.12 22.78
N ARG A 97 -1.50 -18.00 23.37
CA ARG A 97 -2.71 -17.27 22.95
C ARG A 97 -2.39 -16.10 22.02
N VAL A 98 -1.51 -16.31 21.03
CA VAL A 98 -1.10 -15.24 20.09
C VAL A 98 -2.28 -14.69 19.29
N PHE A 99 -3.20 -15.54 18.85
CA PHE A 99 -4.34 -15.11 18.03
C PHE A 99 -5.34 -14.26 18.82
N ASP A 100 -5.60 -14.58 20.10
CA ASP A 100 -6.42 -13.73 20.97
C ASP A 100 -5.77 -12.34 21.14
N ARG A 101 -4.44 -12.31 21.35
CA ARG A 101 -3.68 -11.07 21.51
C ARG A 101 -3.73 -10.22 20.24
N LEU A 102 -3.50 -10.85 19.08
CA LEU A 102 -3.59 -10.19 17.77
C LEU A 102 -5.00 -9.65 17.50
N ALA A 103 -6.05 -10.41 17.84
CA ALA A 103 -7.42 -9.97 17.65
C ALA A 103 -7.76 -8.74 18.51
N GLU A 104 -7.35 -8.73 19.77
CA GLU A 104 -7.53 -7.58 20.67
C GLU A 104 -6.74 -6.34 20.22
N GLU A 105 -5.49 -6.55 19.79
CA GLU A 105 -4.63 -5.48 19.26
C GLU A 105 -5.22 -4.86 18.00
N LEU A 106 -5.66 -5.69 17.05
CA LEU A 106 -6.35 -5.23 15.85
C LEU A 106 -7.63 -4.48 16.16
N HIS A 107 -8.49 -5.05 17.01
CA HIS A 107 -9.75 -4.41 17.36
C HIS A 107 -9.51 -3.05 18.02
N THR A 108 -8.55 -2.97 18.95
CA THR A 108 -8.21 -1.72 19.63
C THR A 108 -7.64 -0.68 18.65
N SER A 109 -6.69 -1.09 17.81
CA SER A 109 -6.02 -0.23 16.84
C SER A 109 -7.00 0.31 15.79
N LEU A 110 -7.81 -0.57 15.20
CA LEU A 110 -8.81 -0.20 14.20
C LEU A 110 -9.93 0.66 14.78
N ALA A 111 -10.42 0.35 15.99
CA ALA A 111 -11.43 1.18 16.65
C ALA A 111 -10.89 2.58 16.97
N TYR A 112 -9.63 2.69 17.39
CA TYR A 112 -8.98 3.98 17.58
C TYR A 112 -8.89 4.75 16.27
N ALA A 113 -8.37 4.12 15.22
CA ALA A 113 -8.22 4.76 13.92
C ALA A 113 -9.56 5.17 13.31
N HIS A 114 -10.61 4.34 13.45
CA HIS A 114 -11.96 4.66 12.98
C HIS A 114 -12.54 5.88 13.71
N ARG A 115 -12.37 5.99 15.04
CA ARG A 115 -12.79 7.19 15.78
C ARG A 115 -12.05 8.45 15.29
N LYS A 116 -10.76 8.33 14.98
CA LYS A 116 -9.96 9.45 14.46
C LYS A 116 -10.35 9.85 13.04
N ALA A 117 -10.65 8.90 12.17
CA ALA A 117 -11.24 9.18 10.86
C ALA A 117 -12.61 9.88 10.99
N GLY A 118 -13.41 9.49 11.98
CA GLY A 118 -14.74 10.06 12.23
C GLY A 118 -14.71 11.54 12.62
N GLU A 119 -13.59 12.06 13.15
CA GLU A 119 -13.39 13.49 13.38
C GLU A 119 -13.32 14.31 12.07
N LEU A 120 -13.23 13.64 10.92
CA LEU A 120 -13.12 14.21 9.57
C LEU A 120 -14.24 13.71 8.63
N ASP A 121 -15.36 13.22 9.18
CA ASP A 121 -16.49 12.66 8.41
C ASP A 121 -16.10 11.48 7.48
N ALA A 122 -15.10 10.69 7.91
CA ALA A 122 -14.68 9.45 7.26
C ALA A 122 -14.75 8.25 8.21
N GLY A 123 -15.00 7.07 7.65
CA GLY A 123 -15.00 5.79 8.34
C GLY A 123 -13.98 4.85 7.71
N ILE A 124 -13.33 4.05 8.57
CA ILE A 124 -12.46 2.94 8.15
C ILE A 124 -13.32 1.74 7.74
N MET A 125 -13.05 1.23 6.54
CA MET A 125 -13.69 0.06 5.94
C MET A 125 -12.65 -1.04 5.71
N MET A 126 -12.87 -2.22 6.30
CA MET A 126 -12.06 -3.43 6.07
C MET A 126 -12.64 -4.25 4.90
N ILE A 127 -12.61 -3.66 3.72
CA ILE A 127 -13.05 -4.29 2.48
C ILE A 127 -11.96 -4.13 1.43
N GLY A 128 -11.79 -5.11 0.54
CA GLY A 128 -10.75 -5.05 -0.49
C GLY A 128 -11.01 -3.97 -1.53
N ILE A 129 -12.23 -3.92 -2.08
CA ILE A 129 -12.64 -2.92 -3.08
C ILE A 129 -13.91 -2.26 -2.60
N LEU A 130 -13.93 -0.92 -2.53
CA LEU A 130 -15.14 -0.16 -2.26
C LEU A 130 -16.12 -0.32 -3.44
N PRO A 131 -17.34 -0.85 -3.23
CA PRO A 131 -18.31 -1.06 -4.32
C PRO A 131 -18.83 0.23 -4.96
N THR A 132 -18.59 1.36 -4.31
CA THR A 132 -19.01 2.71 -4.69
C THR A 132 -17.94 3.49 -5.45
N LEU A 133 -16.77 2.90 -5.70
CA LEU A 133 -15.73 3.51 -6.52
C LEU A 133 -16.24 3.72 -7.94
N ASP A 134 -16.05 4.94 -8.45
CA ASP A 134 -16.26 5.26 -9.85
C ASP A 134 -14.92 5.64 -10.52
N ARG A 135 -14.91 5.80 -11.84
CA ARG A 135 -13.74 6.18 -12.63
C ARG A 135 -13.13 7.50 -12.17
N ASP A 136 -13.97 8.44 -11.75
CA ASP A 136 -13.51 9.75 -11.27
C ASP A 136 -12.76 9.66 -9.93
N ASP A 137 -12.91 8.55 -9.20
CA ASP A 137 -12.15 8.27 -7.97
C ASP A 137 -10.78 7.65 -8.26
N LEU A 138 -10.63 6.96 -9.39
CA LEU A 138 -9.45 6.16 -9.76
C LEU A 138 -8.51 6.90 -10.73
N VAL A 139 -8.37 8.22 -10.56
CA VAL A 139 -7.49 9.06 -11.38
C VAL A 139 -6.14 9.32 -10.72
N SER A 140 -5.11 9.66 -11.51
CA SER A 140 -3.77 9.93 -10.99
C SER A 140 -3.71 11.08 -9.98
N SER A 141 -4.65 12.04 -10.05
CA SER A 141 -4.76 13.13 -9.07
C SER A 141 -5.24 12.68 -7.69
N ASN A 142 -5.77 11.46 -7.59
CA ASN A 142 -6.20 10.83 -6.33
C ASN A 142 -5.18 9.80 -5.82
N LEU A 143 -3.97 9.76 -6.40
CA LEU A 143 -2.84 9.07 -5.81
C LEU A 143 -2.35 9.83 -4.58
N SER A 144 -1.91 9.09 -3.56
CA SER A 144 -1.31 9.68 -2.38
C SER A 144 -0.11 10.55 -2.74
N ASP A 145 0.03 11.68 -2.05
CA ASP A 145 1.10 12.67 -2.25
C ASP A 145 2.44 12.16 -1.73
N VAL A 146 2.97 11.15 -2.41
CA VAL A 146 4.26 10.51 -2.18
C VAL A 146 4.92 10.30 -3.53
N ASP A 147 6.04 10.99 -3.77
CA ASP A 147 6.85 10.94 -5.02
C ASP A 147 7.01 9.53 -5.61
N ARG A 148 7.13 8.53 -4.73
CA ARG A 148 7.26 7.11 -5.08
C ARG A 148 6.12 6.61 -5.96
N TYR A 149 4.88 7.01 -5.71
CA TYR A 149 3.71 6.51 -6.45
C TYR A 149 3.62 7.13 -7.84
N THR A 150 3.88 8.44 -7.96
CA THR A 150 3.98 9.11 -9.26
C THR A 150 5.13 8.54 -10.08
N LEU A 151 6.30 8.35 -9.46
CA LEU A 151 7.44 7.75 -10.15
C LEU A 151 7.15 6.32 -10.62
N LEU A 152 6.49 5.51 -9.78
CA LEU A 152 6.09 4.16 -10.14
C LEU A 152 5.13 4.17 -11.34
N ASN A 153 4.12 5.05 -11.31
CA ASN A 153 3.22 5.27 -12.45
C ASN A 153 4.01 5.57 -13.72
N ASP A 154 4.88 6.57 -13.69
CA ASP A 154 5.61 7.04 -14.86
C ASP A 154 6.53 5.97 -15.43
N GLN A 155 7.23 5.22 -14.58
CA GLN A 155 8.10 4.13 -15.03
C GLN A 155 7.33 2.95 -15.61
N ILE A 156 6.17 2.58 -15.05
CA ILE A 156 5.35 1.49 -15.60
C ILE A 156 4.73 1.92 -16.93
N VAL A 157 4.17 3.13 -17.03
CA VAL A 157 3.62 3.68 -18.27
C VAL A 157 4.70 3.72 -19.36
N ALA A 158 5.88 4.25 -19.05
CA ALA A 158 6.99 4.34 -20.00
C ALA A 158 7.53 2.96 -20.42
N ALA A 159 7.53 1.97 -19.53
CA ALA A 159 7.94 0.61 -19.85
C ALA A 159 6.91 -0.14 -20.69
N ARG A 160 5.61 0.11 -20.47
CA ARG A 160 4.52 -0.50 -21.22
C ARG A 160 4.43 0.06 -22.64
N GLY A 161 4.57 1.38 -22.80
CA GLY A 161 4.57 2.05 -24.10
C GLY A 161 3.19 2.19 -24.78
N GLU A 162 2.12 1.78 -24.10
CA GLU A 162 0.73 1.87 -24.53
C GLU A 162 -0.21 1.97 -23.32
N ASP A 163 -1.47 2.31 -23.57
CA ASP A 163 -2.51 2.41 -22.53
C ASP A 163 -2.78 1.04 -21.88
N PHE A 164 -3.20 1.06 -20.61
CA PHE A 164 -3.63 -0.12 -19.87
C PHE A 164 -5.04 -0.50 -20.32
N VAL A 165 -5.19 -1.67 -20.94
CA VAL A 165 -6.51 -2.27 -21.15
C VAL A 165 -6.88 -3.07 -19.90
N LEU A 166 -8.03 -2.74 -19.32
CA LEU A 166 -8.67 -3.51 -18.27
C LEU A 166 -9.89 -4.22 -18.83
N ASP A 167 -9.93 -5.53 -18.62
CA ASP A 167 -11.04 -6.39 -19.00
C ASP A 167 -11.32 -7.28 -17.78
N ILE A 168 -12.32 -6.89 -16.99
CA ILE A 168 -12.70 -7.56 -15.75
C ILE A 168 -14.02 -8.27 -15.98
N ASP A 169 -13.96 -9.59 -15.94
CA ASP A 169 -15.13 -10.45 -15.99
C ASP A 169 -15.76 -10.59 -14.59
N GLY A 170 -17.06 -10.37 -14.51
CA GLY A 170 -17.86 -10.47 -13.28
C GLY A 170 -19.34 -10.69 -13.59
N VAL A 171 -20.22 -10.43 -12.61
CA VAL A 171 -21.68 -10.39 -12.86
C VAL A 171 -22.00 -9.37 -13.95
N GLU A 172 -21.29 -8.25 -13.93
CA GLU A 172 -21.18 -7.28 -15.00
C GLU A 172 -19.74 -7.29 -15.52
N ARG A 173 -19.56 -7.08 -16.83
CA ARG A 173 -18.24 -6.99 -17.44
C ARG A 173 -17.82 -5.53 -17.55
N LEU A 174 -16.63 -5.22 -17.02
CA LEU A 174 -16.01 -3.91 -17.18
C LEU A 174 -14.91 -4.00 -18.24
N VAL A 175 -15.02 -3.18 -19.28
CA VAL A 175 -13.94 -2.96 -20.25
C VAL A 175 -13.60 -1.47 -20.29
N CYS A 176 -12.35 -1.13 -20.02
CA CYS A 176 -11.87 0.24 -20.09
C CYS A 176 -10.39 0.33 -20.42
N THR A 177 -9.97 1.54 -20.78
CA THR A 177 -8.56 1.86 -21.00
C THR A 177 -8.15 2.97 -20.05
N SER A 178 -6.95 2.87 -19.48
CA SER A 178 -6.35 3.91 -18.66
C SER A 178 -4.95 4.27 -19.14
N LYS A 179 -4.58 5.53 -18.94
CA LYS A 179 -3.25 6.07 -19.23
C LYS A 179 -2.31 5.99 -18.03
N SER A 180 -2.80 5.48 -16.91
CA SER A 180 -2.08 5.44 -15.63
C SER A 180 -2.34 4.12 -14.91
N ILE A 181 -1.57 3.87 -13.86
CA ILE A 181 -1.77 2.70 -12.98
C ILE A 181 -3.02 2.84 -12.09
N ALA A 182 -3.54 4.06 -11.95
CA ALA A 182 -4.88 4.35 -11.44
C ALA A 182 -5.86 4.40 -12.64
N PRO A 183 -6.80 3.45 -12.74
CA PRO A 183 -7.57 3.21 -13.95
C PRO A 183 -8.83 4.04 -14.18
#